data_AF-M1NYH6-F1
#
_entry.id   AF-M1NYH6-F1
#
_cell.length_a   1.000
_cell.length_b   1.000
_cell.length_c   1.000
_cell.angle_alpha   90.00
_cell.angle_beta   90.00
_cell.angle_gamma   90.00
#
_symmetry.space_group_name_H-M   'P 1'
#
loop_
_entity.id
_entity.type
_entity.pdbx_description
1 polymer ?
#
loop_
_entity_poly.entity_id
_entity_poly.type
_entity_poly.pdbx_seq_one_letter_code
_entity_poly.pdbx_strand_id
1 'polypeptide(L)'
;VLWSLTLAVFSIFGAMRTGSYMTYILMTKGLKQSVCDQSFYNGPVSKFWAYAFVLSKAPELGDTLFIVLRKQKLIFLHWYHHITVLLYSWYSYKDMVAGGGWFMTMNYLVHAVMYSYYALRAAGFKVSRKFAMFITLTQIT
;
A
#
# COMPACT_ATOMS: atom_id res chain seq x y z
N VAL A 1 -4.56 17.59 4.68
CA VAL A 1 -5.88 17.01 4.41
C VAL A 1 -5.96 16.49 2.99
N LEU A 2 -5.88 17.36 1.97
CA LEU A 2 -6.00 16.97 0.55
C LEU A 2 -5.07 15.82 0.16
N TRP A 3 -3.78 15.92 0.49
CA TRP A 3 -2.76 14.90 0.22
C TRP A 3 -3.13 13.51 0.77
N SER A 4 -3.41 13.42 2.07
CA SER A 4 -3.79 12.17 2.73
C SER A 4 -5.11 11.61 2.20
N LEU A 5 -6.05 12.47 1.80
CA LEU A 5 -7.33 12.05 1.23
C LEU A 5 -7.15 11.46 -0.18
N THR A 6 -6.32 12.08 -1.02
CA THR A 6 -5.99 11.56 -2.36
C THR A 6 -5.34 10.18 -2.26
N LEU A 7 -4.38 10.00 -1.35
CA LEU A 7 -3.73 8.70 -1.13
C LEU A 7 -4.71 7.67 -0.57
N ALA A 8 -5.60 8.06 0.35
CA ALA A 8 -6.63 7.16 0.88
C ALA A 8 -7.56 6.66 -0.23
N VAL A 9 -8.09 7.56 -1.06
CA VAL A 9 -8.98 7.21 -2.18
C VAL A 9 -8.27 6.28 -3.17
N PHE A 10 -7.04 6.63 -3.56
CA PHE A 10 -6.23 5.79 -4.43
C PHE A 10 -6.03 4.39 -3.85
N SER A 11 -5.67 4.28 -2.58
CA SER A 11 -5.45 3.00 -1.92
C SER A 11 -6.72 2.17 -1.74
N ILE A 12 -7.88 2.81 -1.49
CA ILE A 12 -9.18 2.12 -1.41
C ILE A 12 -9.54 1.51 -2.77
N PHE A 13 -9.45 2.28 -3.85
CA PHE A 13 -9.74 1.76 -5.19
C PHE A 13 -8.76 0.64 -5.58
N GLY A 14 -7.46 0.81 -5.27
CA GLY A 14 -6.45 -0.23 -5.46
C GLY A 14 -6.80 -1.51 -4.72
N ALA A 15 -7.08 -1.42 -3.41
CA ALA A 15 -7.44 -2.56 -2.57
C ALA A 15 -8.71 -3.28 -3.05
N MET A 16 -9.75 -2.54 -3.44
CA MET A 16 -10.97 -3.14 -3.96
C MET A 16 -10.71 -3.92 -5.26
N ARG A 17 -9.98 -3.32 -6.22
CA ARG A 17 -9.76 -3.94 -7.53
C ARG A 17 -8.80 -5.12 -7.46
N THR A 18 -7.68 -4.99 -6.75
CA THR A 18 -6.71 -6.08 -6.60
C THR A 18 -7.24 -7.15 -5.66
N GLY A 19 -7.97 -6.76 -4.61
CA GLY A 19 -8.61 -7.66 -3.65
C GLY A 19 -9.67 -8.54 -4.29
N SER A 20 -10.58 -7.97 -5.10
CA SER A 20 -11.58 -8.77 -5.84
C SER A 20 -10.94 -9.76 -6.80
N TYR A 21 -9.86 -9.35 -7.49
CA TYR A 21 -9.12 -10.25 -8.38
C TYR A 21 -8.43 -11.38 -7.61
N MET A 22 -7.82 -11.07 -6.47
CA MET A 22 -7.16 -12.08 -5.64
C MET A 22 -8.15 -13.07 -5.00
N THR A 23 -9.30 -12.59 -4.53
CA THR A 23 -10.37 -13.48 -4.00
C THR A 23 -10.93 -14.37 -5.11
N TYR A 24 -11.11 -13.85 -6.32
CA TYR A 24 -11.53 -14.66 -7.47
C TYR A 24 -10.54 -15.80 -7.76
N ILE A 25 -9.23 -15.51 -7.82
CA ILE A 25 -8.20 -16.55 -8.04
C ILE A 25 -8.18 -17.54 -6.88
N LEU A 26 -8.29 -17.06 -5.64
CA LEU A 26 -8.30 -17.93 -4.47
C LEU A 26 -9.47 -18.92 -4.49
N MET A 27 -10.67 -18.44 -4.84
CA MET A 27 -11.89 -19.26 -4.88
C MET A 27 -11.92 -20.22 -6.07
N THR A 28 -11.30 -19.88 -7.19
CA THR A 28 -11.33 -20.71 -8.41
C THR A 28 -10.14 -21.65 -8.58
N LYS A 29 -8.94 -21.23 -8.17
CA LYS A 29 -7.68 -21.97 -8.41
C LYS A 29 -6.96 -22.42 -7.12
N GLY A 30 -7.43 -21.99 -5.95
CA GLY A 30 -6.85 -22.37 -4.66
C GLY A 30 -5.59 -21.58 -4.27
N LEU A 31 -5.10 -21.83 -3.03
CA LEU A 31 -3.98 -21.09 -2.42
C LEU A 31 -2.65 -21.31 -3.15
N LYS A 32 -2.32 -22.56 -3.50
CA LYS A 32 -1.04 -22.91 -4.15
C LYS A 32 -0.88 -22.16 -5.46
N GLN A 33 -1.94 -22.10 -6.27
CA GLN A 33 -1.91 -21.40 -7.53
C GLN A 33 -1.90 -19.88 -7.34
N SER A 34 -2.63 -19.33 -6.35
CA SER A 34 -2.67 -17.87 -6.14
C SER A 34 -1.34 -17.27 -5.65
N VAL A 35 -0.50 -18.08 -4.99
CA VAL A 35 0.81 -17.66 -4.49
C VAL A 35 1.93 -17.95 -5.49
N CYS A 36 1.89 -19.09 -6.18
CA CYS A 36 2.99 -19.50 -7.06
C CYS A 36 2.82 -19.05 -8.53
N ASP A 37 1.67 -18.52 -8.91
CA ASP A 37 1.39 -18.15 -10.30
C ASP A 37 1.62 -16.65 -10.57
N GLN A 38 2.10 -16.33 -11.77
CA GLN A 38 2.32 -14.96 -12.27
C GLN A 38 1.07 -14.41 -12.97
N SER A 39 -0.04 -15.14 -12.99
CA SER A 39 -1.30 -14.72 -13.62
C SER A 39 -1.80 -13.35 -13.18
N PHE A 40 -1.42 -12.90 -11.99
CA PHE A 40 -1.68 -11.55 -11.50
C PHE A 40 -1.15 -10.43 -12.43
N TYR A 41 -0.03 -10.65 -13.12
CA TYR A 41 0.55 -9.68 -14.06
C TYR A 41 0.01 -9.80 -15.49
N ASN A 42 -0.72 -10.88 -15.79
CA ASN A 42 -1.27 -11.15 -17.13
C ASN A 42 -2.64 -10.48 -17.35
N GLY A 43 -3.41 -10.22 -16.28
CA GLY A 43 -4.69 -9.52 -16.39
C GLY A 43 -4.49 -8.03 -16.71
N PRO A 44 -5.17 -7.45 -17.72
CA PRO A 44 -4.96 -6.06 -18.12
C PRO A 44 -5.30 -5.07 -16.99
N VAL A 45 -6.32 -5.37 -16.19
CA VAL A 45 -6.72 -4.58 -15.02
C VAL A 45 -5.69 -4.71 -13.90
N SER A 46 -5.29 -5.92 -13.55
CA SER A 46 -4.34 -6.17 -12.45
C SER A 46 -2.95 -5.62 -12.76
N LYS A 47 -2.50 -5.72 -14.01
CA LYS A 47 -1.25 -5.12 -14.50
C LYS A 47 -1.23 -3.60 -14.35
N PHE A 48 -2.33 -2.93 -14.70
CA PHE A 48 -2.46 -1.49 -14.51
C PHE A 48 -2.35 -1.11 -13.03
N TRP A 49 -3.06 -1.80 -12.14
CA TRP A 49 -3.01 -1.53 -10.70
C TRP A 49 -1.67 -1.89 -10.06
N ALA A 50 -0.96 -2.87 -10.62
CA ALA A 50 0.41 -3.20 -10.23
C ALA A 50 1.40 -2.12 -10.63
N TYR A 51 1.29 -1.60 -11.84
CA TYR A 51 2.10 -0.46 -12.26
C TYR A 51 1.79 0.80 -11.42
N ALA A 52 0.51 1.08 -11.19
CA ALA A 52 0.08 2.19 -10.36
C ALA A 52 0.60 2.07 -8.91
N PHE A 53 0.68 0.86 -8.37
CA PHE A 53 1.23 0.61 -7.04
C PHE A 53 2.72 0.96 -6.95
N VAL A 54 3.51 0.52 -7.93
CA VAL A 54 4.94 0.83 -7.98
C VAL A 54 5.15 2.34 -8.10
N LEU A 55 4.36 2.98 -8.97
CA LEU A 55 4.40 4.42 -9.11
C LEU A 55 4.00 5.14 -7.83
N SER A 56 3.02 4.64 -7.07
CA SER A 56 2.54 5.31 -5.84
C SER A 56 3.60 5.38 -4.74
N LYS A 57 4.61 4.51 -4.76
CA LYS A 57 5.72 4.54 -3.78
C LYS A 57 6.58 5.80 -3.90
N ALA A 58 6.67 6.41 -5.07
CA ALA A 58 7.39 7.67 -5.24
C ALA A 58 6.64 8.87 -4.61
N PRO A 59 5.33 9.10 -4.88
CA PRO A 59 4.53 10.07 -4.15
C PRO A 59 4.53 9.86 -2.65
N GLU A 60 4.50 8.62 -2.13
CA GLU A 60 4.55 8.35 -0.69
C GLU A 60 5.81 8.92 -0.01
N LEU A 61 6.93 9.13 -0.73
CA LEU A 61 8.09 9.86 -0.20
C LEU A 61 7.78 11.33 0.10
N GLY A 62 6.72 11.89 -0.47
CA GLY A 62 6.19 13.20 -0.11
C GLY A 62 5.86 13.31 1.38
N ASP A 63 5.46 12.21 2.05
CA ASP A 63 5.26 12.21 3.50
C ASP A 63 6.57 12.51 4.25
N THR A 64 7.70 11.96 3.79
CA THR A 64 9.02 12.28 4.34
C THR A 64 9.39 13.74 4.10
N LEU A 65 9.07 14.27 2.90
CA LEU A 65 9.32 15.66 2.55
C LEU A 65 8.54 16.61 3.46
N PHE A 66 7.26 16.32 3.76
CA PHE A 66 6.48 17.14 4.70
C PHE A 66 7.07 17.14 6.12
N ILE A 67 7.63 16.02 6.59
CA ILE A 67 8.29 15.94 7.91
C ILE A 67 9.56 16.81 7.93
N VAL A 68 10.38 16.73 6.87
CA VAL A 68 11.61 17.54 6.72
C VAL A 68 11.28 19.03 6.65
N LEU A 69 10.28 19.40 5.83
CA LEU A 69 9.83 20.79 5.69
C LEU A 69 9.28 21.35 7.00
N ARG A 70 8.66 20.52 7.84
CA ARG A 70 8.21 20.88 9.20
C ARG A 70 9.32 20.84 10.25
N LYS A 71 10.57 20.56 9.84
CA LYS A 71 11.75 20.43 10.71
C LYS A 71 11.55 19.42 11.85
N GLN A 72 10.77 18.37 11.61
CA GLN A 72 10.55 17.31 12.59
C GLN A 72 11.61 16.21 12.44
N LYS A 73 11.92 15.50 13.55
CA LYS A 73 12.87 14.39 13.53
C LYS A 73 12.31 13.22 12.72
N LEU A 74 12.98 12.86 11.62
CA LEU A 74 12.72 11.63 10.88
C LEU A 74 13.21 10.43 11.68
N ILE A 75 12.32 9.48 11.96
CA ILE A 75 12.65 8.23 12.64
C ILE A 75 13.28 7.27 11.62
N PHE A 76 14.31 6.53 12.02
CA PHE A 76 15.02 5.57 11.16
C PHE A 76 14.08 4.61 10.42
N LEU A 77 13.16 4.00 11.17
CA LEU A 77 12.20 3.03 10.64
C LEU A 77 11.38 3.59 9.47
N HIS A 78 11.00 4.87 9.52
CA HIS A 78 10.14 5.48 8.51
C HIS A 78 10.85 5.59 7.17
N TRP A 79 12.00 6.28 7.11
CA TRP A 79 12.71 6.48 5.84
C TRP A 79 13.31 5.17 5.31
N TYR A 80 13.80 4.29 6.20
CA TYR A 80 14.32 2.98 5.81
C TYR A 80 13.21 2.11 5.18
N HIS A 81 12.03 2.08 5.79
CA HIS A 81 10.87 1.40 5.23
C HIS A 81 10.50 1.97 3.86
N HIS A 82 10.34 3.29 3.73
CA HIS A 82 9.94 3.91 2.47
C HIS A 82 10.92 3.66 1.31
N ILE A 83 12.23 3.68 1.56
CA ILE A 83 13.24 3.37 0.53
C ILE A 83 13.20 1.88 0.16
N THR A 84 13.13 0.99 1.16
CA THR A 84 13.15 -0.46 0.89
C THR A 84 11.90 -0.92 0.14
N VAL A 85 10.70 -0.43 0.50
CA VAL A 85 9.46 -0.77 -0.23
C VAL A 85 9.43 -0.18 -1.65
N LEU A 86 10.05 0.99 -1.87
CA LEU A 86 10.20 1.57 -3.21
C LEU A 86 11.08 0.68 -4.10
N LEU A 87 12.27 0.32 -3.62
CA LEU A 87 13.18 -0.55 -4.36
C LEU A 87 12.55 -1.93 -4.59
N TYR A 88 12.01 -2.53 -3.53
CA TYR A 88 11.39 -3.85 -3.60
C TYR A 88 10.24 -3.89 -4.60
N SER A 89 9.34 -2.90 -4.59
CA SER A 89 8.22 -2.86 -5.54
C SER A 89 8.68 -2.67 -6.98
N TRP A 90 9.70 -1.85 -7.23
CA TRP A 90 10.26 -1.64 -8.57
C TRP A 90 10.88 -2.91 -9.16
N TYR A 91 11.73 -3.59 -8.38
CA TYR A 91 12.34 -4.86 -8.80
C TYR A 91 11.30 -5.97 -8.93
N SER A 92 10.41 -6.11 -7.95
CA SER A 92 9.38 -7.18 -7.96
C SER A 92 8.43 -7.07 -9.13
N TYR A 93 8.11 -5.85 -9.57
CA TYR A 93 7.27 -5.63 -10.75
C TYR A 93 8.01 -5.98 -12.05
N LYS A 94 9.30 -5.66 -12.15
CA LYS A 94 10.13 -6.01 -13.32
C LYS A 94 10.28 -7.52 -13.46
N ASP A 95 10.56 -8.21 -12.36
CA ASP A 95 10.78 -9.66 -12.34
C ASP A 95 9.46 -10.46 -12.24
N MET A 96 8.31 -9.75 -12.21
CA MET A 96 6.97 -10.33 -12.09
C MET A 96 6.90 -11.38 -10.99
N VAL A 97 7.44 -11.08 -9.81
CA VAL A 97 7.63 -12.06 -8.74
C VAL A 97 6.31 -12.72 -8.37
N ALA A 98 6.29 -14.06 -8.38
CA ALA A 98 5.15 -14.85 -7.97
C ALA A 98 4.76 -14.50 -6.52
N GLY A 99 3.46 -14.31 -6.28
CA GLY A 99 2.95 -13.89 -4.97
C GLY A 99 2.99 -12.38 -4.71
N GLY A 100 3.58 -11.57 -5.61
CA GLY A 100 3.59 -10.11 -5.48
C GLY A 100 2.19 -9.48 -5.39
N GLY A 101 1.17 -10.13 -5.98
CA GLY A 101 -0.23 -9.69 -5.89
C GLY A 101 -0.80 -9.71 -4.46
N TRP A 102 -0.38 -10.67 -3.63
CA TRP A 102 -0.77 -10.74 -2.21
C TRP A 102 -0.16 -9.62 -1.40
N PHE A 103 1.16 -9.43 -1.54
CA PHE A 103 1.89 -8.33 -0.89
C PHE A 103 1.28 -6.96 -1.27
N MET A 104 1.01 -6.77 -2.55
CA MET A 104 0.44 -5.54 -3.06
C MET A 104 -0.97 -5.28 -2.53
N THR A 105 -1.84 -6.30 -2.53
CA THR A 105 -3.21 -6.19 -2.04
C THR A 105 -3.25 -5.89 -0.53
N MET A 106 -2.42 -6.57 0.25
CA MET A 106 -2.25 -6.30 1.68
C MET A 106 -1.78 -4.87 1.92
N ASN A 107 -0.75 -4.42 1.18
CA ASN A 107 -0.22 -3.07 1.33
C ASN A 107 -1.24 -2.00 0.96
N TYR A 108 -2.00 -2.18 -0.12
CA TYR A 108 -3.10 -1.29 -0.48
C TYR A 108 -4.16 -1.20 0.62
N LEU A 109 -4.51 -2.33 1.24
CA LEU A 109 -5.47 -2.36 2.34
C LEU A 109 -4.96 -1.59 3.57
N VAL A 110 -3.70 -1.85 3.98
CA VAL A 110 -3.08 -1.13 5.11
C VAL A 110 -2.99 0.36 4.82
N HIS A 111 -2.58 0.75 3.61
CA HIS A 111 -2.49 2.16 3.21
C HIS A 111 -3.87 2.83 3.13
N ALA A 112 -4.91 2.12 2.68
CA ALA A 112 -6.28 2.62 2.72
C ALA A 112 -6.70 3.00 4.14
N VAL A 113 -6.44 2.12 5.13
CA VAL A 113 -6.78 2.37 6.54
C VAL A 113 -5.92 3.50 7.13
N MET A 114 -4.61 3.46 6.88
CA MET A 114 -3.63 4.40 7.43
C MET A 114 -3.85 5.83 6.91
N TYR A 115 -4.02 6.01 5.60
CA TYR A 115 -4.28 7.33 5.01
C TYR A 115 -5.68 7.85 5.34
N SER A 116 -6.69 6.97 5.44
CA SER A 116 -8.02 7.37 5.93
C SER A 116 -7.95 7.89 7.37
N TYR A 117 -7.16 7.24 8.23
CA TYR A 117 -6.90 7.72 9.58
C TYR A 117 -6.20 9.09 9.58
N TYR A 118 -5.18 9.31 8.74
CA TYR A 118 -4.53 10.61 8.61
C TYR A 118 -5.44 11.70 8.06
N ALA A 119 -6.30 11.39 7.10
CA ALA A 119 -7.29 12.33 6.59
C ALA A 119 -8.28 12.74 7.68
N LEU A 120 -8.82 11.80 8.46
CA LEU A 120 -9.73 12.06 9.58
C LEU A 120 -9.07 12.89 10.68
N ARG A 121 -7.81 12.57 11.04
CA ARG A 121 -7.05 13.36 12.02
C ARG A 121 -6.77 14.78 11.53
N ALA A 122 -6.43 14.93 10.25
CA ALA A 122 -6.21 16.24 9.65
C ALA A 122 -7.51 17.06 9.52
N ALA A 123 -8.67 16.42 9.46
CA ALA A 123 -9.99 17.06 9.46
C ALA A 123 -10.48 17.45 10.88
N GLY A 124 -9.67 17.24 11.92
CA GLY A 124 -9.97 17.67 13.30
C GLY A 124 -10.66 16.60 14.17
N PHE A 125 -10.90 15.40 13.66
CA PHE A 125 -11.49 14.33 14.47
C PHE A 125 -10.48 13.74 15.47
N LYS A 126 -10.90 13.61 16.73
CA LYS A 126 -10.12 12.95 17.78
C LYS A 126 -10.27 11.43 17.67
N VAL A 127 -9.42 10.80 16.85
CA VAL A 127 -9.35 9.33 16.76
C VAL A 127 -8.47 8.76 17.88
N SER A 128 -8.90 7.64 18.47
CA SER A 128 -8.24 7.00 19.62
C SER A 128 -6.80 6.56 19.32
N ARG A 129 -5.92 6.71 20.32
CA ARG A 129 -4.50 6.29 20.25
C ARG A 129 -4.34 4.77 20.08
N LYS A 130 -5.31 3.98 20.55
CA LYS A 130 -5.34 2.52 20.33
C LYS A 130 -5.45 2.17 18.85
N PHE A 131 -6.18 2.98 18.09
CA PHE A 131 -6.34 2.79 16.64
C PHE A 131 -5.06 3.13 15.89
N ALA A 132 -4.32 4.15 16.32
CA ALA A 132 -2.99 4.44 15.79
C ALA A 132 -2.01 3.29 16.02
N MET A 133 -2.04 2.67 17.22
CA MET A 133 -1.21 1.51 17.53
C MET A 133 -1.57 0.28 16.68
N PHE A 134 -2.86 0.05 16.44
CA PHE A 134 -3.31 -1.01 15.54
C PHE A 134 -2.74 -0.82 14.12
N ILE A 135 -2.86 0.39 13.57
CA ILE A 135 -2.32 0.69 12.23
C ILE A 135 -0.81 0.45 12.17
N THR A 136 -0.06 0.88 13.19
CA THR A 136 1.40 0.63 13.22
C THR A 136 1.74 -0.86 13.32
N LEU A 137 0.91 -1.67 13.98
CA LEU A 137 1.10 -3.13 14.01
C LEU A 137 0.83 -3.74 12.64
N THR A 138 -0.27 -3.37 11.98
CA THR A 138 -0.60 -3.88 10.64
C THR A 138 0.39 -3.43 9.56
N GLN A 139 1.17 -2.38 9.82
CA GLN A 139 2.22 -1.94 8.90
C GLN A 139 3.53 -2.76 9.03
N ILE A 140 3.75 -3.39 10.19
CA ILE A 140 4.93 -4.20 10.48
C ILE A 140 4.68 -5.69 10.20
N THR A 141 3.41 -6.13 10.26
CA THR A 141 2.98 -7.53 10.11
C THR A 141 2.45 -7.79 8.70
#